data_AF-A0AAD2FPR7-F1
#
_entry.id   AF-A0AAD2FPR7-F1
#
_cell.length_a   1.000
_cell.length_b   1.000
_cell.length_c   1.000
_cell.angle_alpha   90.00
_cell.angle_beta   90.00
_cell.angle_gamma   90.00
#
_symmetry.space_group_name_H-M   'P 1'
#
loop_
_entity.id
_entity.type
_entity.pdbx_description
1 polymer ?
#
loop_
_entity_poly.entity_id
_entity_poly.type
_entity_poly.pdbx_seq_one_letter_code
_entity_poly.pdbx_strand_id
1 'polypeptide(L)'
;MRAKVRVPSNASDPESADSLIASQMAKLSVTDREKVYMAVHGIPDDFIAETPELIRNSLLRLQHEIDSLPDKKACDIAERLAPAYTQDKDFRLAFLRCEQFDCNKAALRFLNAYDTGGRVSRQFQC
;
A
#
# COMPACT_ATOMS: atom_id res chain seq x y z
N MET A 1 39.54 1.44 2.57
CA MET A 1 39.61 1.11 4.01
C MET A 1 38.20 0.82 4.50
N ARG A 2 37.86 -0.44 4.80
CA ARG A 2 36.53 -0.84 5.29
C ARG A 2 36.57 -0.78 6.82
N ALA A 3 35.77 0.07 7.44
CA ALA A 3 35.66 0.13 8.89
C ALA A 3 35.17 -1.22 9.42
N LYS A 4 35.95 -1.84 10.32
CA LYS A 4 35.54 -3.03 11.06
C LYS A 4 34.41 -2.62 12.00
N VAL A 5 33.19 -3.04 11.71
CA VAL A 5 32.10 -3.02 12.69
C VAL A 5 32.52 -3.96 13.83
N ARG A 6 32.79 -3.38 15.02
CA ARG A 6 33.10 -4.14 16.23
C ARG A 6 31.78 -4.69 16.76
N VAL A 7 31.50 -5.96 16.46
CA VAL A 7 30.41 -6.69 17.10
C VAL A 7 30.81 -6.91 18.57
N PRO A 8 30.05 -6.42 19.56
CA PRO A 8 30.35 -6.69 20.96
C PRO A 8 30.20 -8.20 21.23
N SER A 9 31.16 -8.78 21.96
CA SER A 9 31.36 -10.21 22.16
C SER A 9 30.37 -10.89 23.14
N ASN A 10 29.22 -10.27 23.41
CA ASN A 10 28.22 -10.76 24.36
C ASN A 10 26.88 -11.15 23.70
N ALA A 11 26.87 -11.35 22.38
CA ALA A 11 25.69 -11.74 21.61
C ALA A 11 25.34 -13.25 21.68
N SER A 12 25.98 -14.01 22.58
CA SER A 12 25.77 -15.46 22.71
C SER A 12 24.83 -15.85 23.85
N ASP A 13 24.37 -14.87 24.63
CA ASP A 13 23.48 -15.05 25.77
C ASP A 13 22.15 -14.31 25.53
N PRO A 14 20.99 -15.00 25.57
CA PRO A 14 19.69 -14.39 25.28
C PRO A 14 19.32 -13.26 26.26
N GLU A 15 19.77 -13.31 27.51
CA GLU A 15 19.49 -12.28 28.53
C GLU A 15 20.25 -10.97 28.25
N SER A 16 21.50 -11.09 27.80
CA SER A 16 22.31 -9.98 27.28
C SER A 16 21.69 -9.33 26.03
N ALA A 17 21.13 -10.14 25.12
CA ALA A 17 20.44 -9.62 23.94
C ALA A 17 19.16 -8.85 24.31
N ASP A 18 18.36 -9.38 25.24
CA ASP A 18 17.11 -8.77 25.68
C ASP A 18 17.38 -7.42 26.40
N SER A 19 18.40 -7.40 27.26
CA SER A 19 18.86 -6.18 27.94
C SER A 19 19.32 -5.10 26.95
N LEU A 20 20.03 -5.50 25.88
CA LEU A 20 20.45 -4.58 24.83
C LEU A 20 19.22 -4.00 24.09
N ILE A 21 18.27 -4.85 23.70
CA ILE A 21 17.03 -4.43 23.03
C ILE A 21 16.23 -3.46 23.91
N ALA A 22 16.03 -3.79 25.19
CA ALA A 22 15.34 -2.94 26.15
C ALA A 22 16.02 -1.57 26.30
N SER A 23 17.36 -1.55 26.37
CA SER A 23 18.12 -0.29 26.48
C SER A 23 18.03 0.58 25.23
N GLN A 24 17.88 -0.01 24.03
CA GLN A 24 17.71 0.74 22.79
C GLN A 24 16.27 1.25 22.65
N MET A 25 15.28 0.43 23.00
CA MET A 25 13.86 0.83 23.04
C MET A 25 13.60 1.97 24.04
N ALA A 26 14.29 1.99 25.18
CA ALA A 26 14.19 3.07 26.16
C ALA A 26 14.79 4.42 25.69
N LYS A 27 15.65 4.40 24.68
CA LYS A 27 16.24 5.63 24.08
C LYS A 27 15.36 6.26 23.01
N LEU A 28 14.34 5.54 22.52
CA LEU A 28 13.38 6.08 21.57
C LEU A 28 12.39 7.02 22.27
N SER A 29 11.89 8.01 21.54
CA SER A 29 10.75 8.80 22.01
C SER A 29 9.49 7.91 22.05
N VAL A 30 8.47 8.32 22.82
CA VAL A 30 7.18 7.61 22.87
C VAL A 30 6.61 7.47 21.46
N THR A 31 6.67 8.53 20.66
CA THR A 31 6.21 8.55 19.27
C THR A 31 6.99 7.60 18.37
N ASP A 32 8.32 7.58 18.45
CA ASP A 32 9.14 6.68 17.60
C ASP A 32 8.93 5.22 17.98
N ARG A 33 8.74 4.95 19.27
CA ARG A 33 8.40 3.61 19.75
C ARG A 33 7.04 3.15 19.22
N GLU A 34 6.02 4.02 19.24
CA GLU A 34 4.69 3.74 18.69
C GLU A 34 4.77 3.39 17.20
N LYS A 35 5.54 4.15 16.41
CA LYS A 35 5.79 3.86 14.98
C LYS A 35 6.42 2.50 14.75
N VAL A 36 7.42 2.13 15.56
CA VAL A 36 8.05 0.80 15.47
C VAL A 36 7.03 -0.30 15.79
N TYR A 37 6.16 -0.10 16.80
CA TYR A 37 5.07 -1.04 17.08
C TYR A 37 4.08 -1.14 15.92
N MET A 38 3.64 -0.01 15.37
CA MET A 38 2.73 0.05 14.22
C MET A 38 3.34 -0.66 13.00
N ALA A 39 4.63 -0.43 12.72
CA ALA A 39 5.35 -1.09 11.65
C ALA A 39 5.44 -2.62 11.83
N VAL A 40 5.70 -3.10 13.05
CA VAL A 40 5.67 -4.55 13.36
C VAL A 40 4.29 -5.15 13.08
N HIS A 41 3.22 -4.37 13.25
CA HIS A 41 1.84 -4.77 12.94
C HIS A 41 1.41 -4.48 11.49
N GLY A 42 2.28 -3.94 10.65
CA GLY A 42 1.97 -3.59 9.26
C GLY A 42 1.03 -2.39 9.11
N ILE A 43 0.89 -1.57 10.16
CA ILE A 43 0.13 -0.33 10.11
C ILE A 43 1.08 0.77 9.61
N PRO A 44 0.86 1.33 8.42
CA PRO A 44 1.70 2.42 7.92
C PRO A 44 1.55 3.65 8.81
N ASP A 45 2.67 4.34 9.05
CA ASP A 45 2.69 5.61 9.79
C ASP A 45 1.80 6.68 9.13
N ASP A 46 1.65 6.60 7.80
CA ASP A 46 0.93 7.58 6.97
C ASP A 46 -0.48 7.08 6.59
N PHE A 47 -1.24 6.56 7.56
CA PHE A 47 -2.61 6.11 7.31
C PHE A 47 -3.47 7.26 6.77
N ILE A 48 -3.92 7.14 5.53
CA ILE A 48 -4.83 8.10 4.90
C ILE A 48 -6.24 7.87 5.47
N ALA A 49 -6.75 8.86 6.20
CA ALA A 49 -8.13 8.83 6.68
C ALA A 49 -9.10 8.86 5.48
N GLU A 50 -9.82 7.75 5.26
CA GLU A 50 -10.82 7.62 4.20
C GLU A 50 -12.09 8.42 4.54
N THR A 51 -12.06 9.74 4.30
CA THR A 51 -13.27 10.56 4.44
C THR A 51 -14.21 10.36 3.23
N PRO A 52 -15.54 10.56 3.40
CA PRO A 52 -16.48 10.48 2.29
C PRO A 52 -16.12 11.44 1.14
N GLU A 53 -15.56 12.61 1.45
CA GLU A 53 -15.11 13.61 0.49
C GLU A 53 -13.90 13.12 -0.30
N LEU A 54 -12.92 12.52 0.38
CA LEU A 54 -11.74 11.92 -0.27
C LEU A 54 -12.18 10.83 -1.24
N ILE A 55 -12.98 9.87 -0.77
CA ILE A 55 -13.50 8.75 -1.57
C ILE A 55 -14.20 9.29 -2.83
N ARG A 56 -15.12 10.24 -2.66
CA ARG A 56 -15.89 10.81 -3.78
C ARG A 56 -14.98 11.49 -4.80
N ASN A 57 -14.06 12.33 -4.33
CA ASN A 57 -13.17 13.09 -5.21
C ASN A 57 -12.16 12.17 -5.92
N SER A 58 -11.62 11.17 -5.22
CA SER A 58 -10.69 10.20 -5.79
C SER A 58 -11.36 9.29 -6.82
N LEU A 59 -12.61 8.87 -6.62
CA LEU A 59 -13.35 8.11 -7.63
C LEU A 59 -13.60 8.93 -8.91
N LEU A 60 -13.97 10.20 -8.76
CA LEU A 60 -14.12 11.11 -9.91
C LEU A 60 -12.79 11.31 -10.63
N ARG A 61 -11.71 11.50 -9.86
CA ARG A 61 -10.37 11.70 -10.43
C ARG A 61 -9.86 10.43 -11.11
N LEU A 62 -10.06 9.26 -10.51
CA LEU A 62 -9.72 7.97 -11.10
C LEU A 62 -10.36 7.81 -12.49
N GLN A 63 -11.65 8.11 -12.62
CA GLN A 63 -12.33 8.05 -13.92
C GLN A 63 -11.67 8.97 -14.94
N HIS A 64 -11.37 10.22 -14.56
CA HIS A 64 -10.67 11.16 -15.43
C HIS A 64 -9.28 10.64 -15.85
N GLU A 65 -8.49 10.08 -14.93
CA GLU A 65 -7.18 9.51 -15.24
C GLU A 65 -7.31 8.32 -16.20
N ILE A 66 -8.26 7.40 -15.97
CA ILE A 66 -8.56 6.29 -16.88
C ILE A 66 -8.92 6.82 -18.28
N ASP A 67 -9.74 7.88 -18.34
CA ASP A 67 -10.16 8.46 -19.61
C ASP A 67 -9.03 9.12 -20.40
N SER A 68 -7.99 9.57 -19.71
CA SER A 68 -6.81 10.20 -20.30
C SER A 68 -5.75 9.22 -20.81
N LEU A 69 -5.88 7.91 -20.55
CA LEU A 69 -4.88 6.91 -20.94
C LEU A 69 -4.91 6.61 -22.46
N PRO A 70 -3.75 6.51 -23.13
CA PRO A 70 -3.66 6.40 -24.59
C PRO A 70 -3.97 5.01 -25.18
N ASP A 71 -4.08 3.94 -24.38
CA ASP A 71 -4.50 2.61 -24.84
C ASP A 71 -5.32 1.89 -23.75
N LYS A 72 -6.65 1.95 -23.87
CA LYS A 72 -7.59 1.39 -22.89
C LYS A 72 -8.55 0.36 -23.49
N LYS A 73 -8.20 -0.26 -24.62
CA LYS A 73 -9.08 -1.18 -25.37
C LYS A 73 -9.61 -2.34 -24.53
N ALA A 74 -8.75 -2.97 -23.71
CA ALA A 74 -9.16 -4.06 -22.83
C ALA A 74 -10.18 -3.59 -21.78
N CYS A 75 -9.98 -2.38 -21.24
CA CYS A 75 -10.92 -1.73 -20.34
C CYS A 75 -12.24 -1.39 -21.04
N ASP A 76 -12.20 -0.78 -22.22
CA ASP A 76 -13.40 -0.43 -23.01
C ASP A 76 -14.24 -1.68 -23.35
N ILE A 77 -13.56 -2.81 -23.64
CA ILE A 77 -14.22 -4.10 -23.85
C ILE A 77 -14.86 -4.59 -22.55
N ALA A 78 -14.15 -4.53 -21.43
CA ALA A 78 -14.68 -4.93 -20.13
C ALA A 78 -15.88 -4.07 -19.70
N GLU A 79 -15.84 -2.76 -19.94
CA GLU A 79 -16.95 -1.85 -19.67
C GLU A 79 -18.19 -2.18 -20.50
N ARG A 80 -18.00 -2.56 -21.77
CA ARG A 80 -19.10 -3.02 -22.64
C ARG A 80 -19.68 -4.36 -22.22
N LEU A 81 -18.85 -5.30 -21.77
CA LEU A 81 -19.27 -6.66 -21.41
C LEU A 81 -19.90 -6.74 -20.02
N ALA A 82 -19.35 -6.00 -19.06
CA ALA A 82 -19.75 -6.05 -17.66
C ALA A 82 -19.69 -4.65 -17.01
N PRO A 83 -20.55 -3.71 -17.43
CA PRO A 83 -20.55 -2.35 -16.87
C PRO A 83 -20.83 -2.35 -15.36
N ALA A 84 -21.71 -3.24 -14.89
CA ALA A 84 -22.02 -3.37 -13.46
C ALA A 84 -20.80 -3.76 -12.60
N TYR A 85 -19.83 -4.47 -13.18
CA TYR A 85 -18.62 -4.90 -12.48
C TYR A 85 -17.51 -3.83 -12.57
N THR A 86 -17.32 -3.26 -13.76
CA THR A 86 -16.29 -2.23 -14.00
C THR A 86 -16.60 -0.88 -13.34
N GLN A 87 -17.88 -0.56 -13.16
CA GLN A 87 -18.37 0.67 -12.53
C GLN A 87 -18.68 0.49 -11.03
N ASP A 88 -18.47 -0.71 -10.49
CA ASP A 88 -18.67 -0.96 -9.07
C ASP A 88 -17.72 -0.10 -8.23
N LYS A 89 -18.28 0.56 -7.22
CA LYS A 89 -17.53 1.51 -6.39
C LYS A 89 -16.50 0.79 -5.53
N ASP A 90 -16.85 -0.34 -4.95
CA ASP A 90 -15.97 -1.08 -4.06
C ASP A 90 -14.80 -1.69 -4.84
N PHE A 91 -15.08 -2.21 -6.04
CA PHE A 91 -14.06 -2.68 -6.95
C PHE A 91 -13.07 -1.57 -7.32
N ARG A 92 -13.54 -0.38 -7.71
CA ARG A 92 -12.68 0.77 -8.01
C ARG A 92 -11.90 1.27 -6.80
N LEU A 93 -12.53 1.28 -5.62
CA LEU A 93 -11.89 1.66 -4.36
C LEU A 93 -10.75 0.71 -3.98
N ALA A 94 -10.84 -0.58 -4.32
CA ALA A 94 -9.75 -1.51 -4.07
C ALA A 94 -8.43 -1.03 -4.74
N PHE A 95 -8.50 -0.56 -5.99
CA PHE A 95 -7.32 -0.02 -6.69
C PHE A 95 -6.81 1.28 -6.08
N LEU A 96 -7.72 2.18 -5.67
CA LEU A 96 -7.35 3.41 -4.97
C LEU A 96 -6.65 3.10 -3.65
N ARG A 97 -7.16 2.14 -2.86
CA ARG A 97 -6.54 1.72 -1.60
C ARG A 97 -5.17 1.10 -1.82
N CYS A 98 -5.00 0.25 -2.83
CA CYS A 98 -3.70 -0.34 -3.19
C CYS A 98 -2.63 0.72 -3.49
N GLU A 99 -3.03 1.85 -4.07
CA GLU A 99 -2.12 2.92 -4.47
C GLU A 99 -2.18 4.13 -3.52
N GLN A 100 -2.73 3.94 -2.31
CA GLN A 100 -2.83 5.01 -1.30
C GLN A 100 -3.47 6.30 -1.87
N PHE A 101 -4.53 6.11 -2.65
CA PHE A 101 -5.30 7.17 -3.32
C PHE A 101 -4.52 7.98 -4.38
N ASP A 102 -3.36 7.50 -4.86
CA ASP A 102 -2.70 8.00 -6.06
C ASP A 102 -3.50 7.58 -7.31
N CYS A 103 -4.33 8.51 -7.81
CA CYS A 103 -5.28 8.23 -8.88
C CYS A 103 -4.61 7.86 -10.20
N ASN A 104 -3.41 8.35 -10.47
CA ASN A 104 -2.70 8.06 -11.72
C ASN A 104 -2.17 6.61 -11.70
N LYS A 105 -1.51 6.22 -10.60
CA LYS A 105 -1.07 4.82 -10.42
C LYS A 105 -2.25 3.85 -10.35
N ALA A 106 -3.33 4.25 -9.67
CA ALA A 106 -4.54 3.45 -9.56
C ALA A 106 -5.17 3.21 -10.94
N ALA A 107 -5.21 4.23 -11.82
CA ALA A 107 -5.71 4.10 -13.18
C ALA A 107 -4.86 3.12 -14.02
N LEU A 108 -3.53 3.20 -13.91
CA LEU A 108 -2.63 2.25 -14.58
C LEU A 108 -2.82 0.82 -14.07
N ARG A 109 -2.92 0.64 -12.74
CA ARG A 109 -3.18 -0.68 -12.14
C ARG A 109 -4.55 -1.22 -12.57
N PHE A 110 -5.57 -0.37 -12.63
CA PHE A 110 -6.90 -0.72 -13.09
C PHE A 110 -6.86 -1.22 -14.54
N LEU A 111 -6.19 -0.50 -15.44
CA LEU A 111 -6.04 -0.90 -16.84
C LEU A 111 -5.29 -2.24 -16.98
N ASN A 112 -4.16 -2.39 -16.27
CA ASN A 112 -3.34 -3.61 -16.31
C ASN A 112 -4.10 -4.86 -15.83
N ALA A 113 -5.07 -4.69 -14.93
CA ALA A 113 -5.91 -5.80 -14.47
C ALA A 113 -6.71 -6.45 -15.61
N TYR A 114 -7.06 -5.68 -16.65
CA TYR A 114 -7.77 -6.18 -17.83
C TYR A 114 -6.85 -6.67 -18.94
N ASP A 115 -5.67 -6.07 -19.09
CA ASP A 115 -4.74 -6.42 -20.18
C ASP A 115 -4.03 -7.77 -19.93
N THR A 116 -3.72 -8.08 -18.67
CA THR A 116 -2.88 -9.27 -18.35
C THR A 116 -3.67 -10.59 -18.24
N GLY A 117 -4.92 -10.65 -18.72
CA GLY A 117 -5.72 -11.88 -18.69
C GLY A 117 -5.97 -12.42 -17.28
N GLY A 118 -6.78 -11.71 -16.49
CA GLY A 118 -7.61 -12.33 -15.45
C GLY A 118 -6.91 -12.93 -14.21
N ARG A 119 -5.62 -12.72 -13.97
CA ARG A 119 -5.01 -13.07 -12.67
C ARG A 119 -5.23 -11.96 -11.63
N VAL A 120 -6.47 -11.53 -11.45
CA VAL A 120 -6.86 -10.92 -10.18
C VAL A 120 -7.24 -12.08 -9.26
N SER A 121 -6.23 -12.79 -8.77
CA SER A 121 -6.41 -13.69 -7.64
C SER A 121 -7.08 -12.88 -6.53
N ARG A 122 -8.15 -13.42 -5.94
CA ARG A 122 -8.97 -12.80 -4.88
C ARG A 122 -8.22 -12.67 -3.55
N GLN A 123 -7.01 -12.14 -3.60
CA GLN A 123 -6.15 -11.81 -2.49
C GLN A 123 -5.48 -10.49 -2.88
N PHE A 124 -6.26 -9.41 -2.76
CA PHE A 124 -5.70 -8.08 -2.67
C PHE A 124 -4.97 -8.00 -1.33
N GLN A 125 -3.71 -8.44 -1.30
CA GLN A 125 -2.77 -8.05 -0.27
C GLN A 125 -2.04 -6.83 -0.81
N CYS A 126 -2.37 -5.68 -0.23
CA CYS A 126 -1.52 -4.50 -0.28
C CYS A 126 -0.29 -4.75 0.59
#